data_AF-A0A4Y7RK22-F1
#
_entry.id   AF-A0A4Y7RK22-F1
#
_cell.length_a   1.000
_cell.length_b   1.000
_cell.length_c   1.000
_cell.angle_alpha   90.00
_cell.angle_beta   90.00
_cell.angle_gamma   90.00
#
_symmetry.space_group_name_H-M   'P 1'
#
loop_
_entity.id
_entity.type
_entity.pdbx_description
1 polymer ?
#
loop_
_entity_poly.entity_id
_entity_poly.type
_entity_poly.pdbx_seq_one_letter_code
_entity_poly.pdbx_strand_id
1 'polypeptide(L)'
;MRKFLCKVDDSRLGRAVAGLLDGSIKVVDVQRGVQDVSARIKGTRDEYTVYIECKRVYCSCRDFFERSVYCKHIASVALHELGAVAKARSERRELKGLLLQL
;
A
#
# COMPACT_ATOMS: atom_id res chain seq x y z
N MET A 1 1.27 -8.90 0.36
CA MET A 1 0.43 -7.77 0.81
C MET A 1 -0.68 -8.18 1.77
N ARG A 2 -1.66 -9.02 1.41
CA ARG A 2 -2.76 -9.43 2.32
C ARG A 2 -2.34 -9.82 3.74
N LYS A 3 -1.29 -10.64 3.89
CA LYS A 3 -0.76 -11.06 5.20
C LYS A 3 -0.32 -9.92 6.13
N PHE A 4 0.01 -8.75 5.58
CA PHE A 4 0.37 -7.57 6.37
C PHE A 4 -0.88 -6.80 6.80
N LEU A 5 -1.90 -6.74 5.93
CA LEU A 5 -3.18 -6.11 6.26
C LEU A 5 -3.89 -6.82 7.41
N CYS A 6 -3.83 -8.15 7.47
CA CYS A 6 -4.39 -8.92 8.59
C CYS A 6 -3.74 -8.65 9.95
N LYS A 7 -2.60 -7.93 9.99
CA LYS A 7 -1.90 -7.56 11.22
C LYS A 7 -2.15 -6.11 11.64
N VAL A 8 -2.85 -5.35 10.79
CA VAL A 8 -3.26 -3.97 11.07
C VAL A 8 -4.62 -4.04 11.76
N ASP A 9 -4.80 -3.35 12.88
CA ASP A 9 -6.12 -3.25 13.52
C ASP A 9 -7.10 -2.42 12.68
N ASP A 10 -8.39 -2.65 12.90
CA ASP A 10 -9.47 -2.04 12.12
C ASP A 10 -9.44 -0.50 12.14
N SER A 11 -9.06 0.11 13.27
CA SER A 11 -8.98 1.57 13.37
C SER A 11 -7.89 2.12 12.47
N ARG A 12 -6.68 1.54 12.50
CA ARG A 12 -5.57 1.95 11.63
C ARG A 12 -5.84 1.64 10.17
N LEU A 13 -6.48 0.51 9.88
CA LEU A 13 -6.86 0.13 8.52
C LEU A 13 -7.90 1.10 7.96
N GLY A 14 -8.95 1.42 8.74
CA GLY A 14 -9.98 2.38 8.35
C GLY A 14 -9.41 3.77 8.06
N ARG A 15 -8.47 4.23 8.89
CA ARG A 15 -7.75 5.51 8.65
C ARG A 15 -6.90 5.47 7.39
N ALA A 16 -6.26 4.35 7.09
CA ALA A 16 -5.48 4.19 5.86
C ALA A 16 -6.38 4.26 4.62
N VAL A 17 -7.54 3.59 4.64
CA VAL A 17 -8.52 3.61 3.55
C VAL A 17 -9.09 5.00 3.37
N ALA A 18 -9.59 5.64 4.44
CA ALA A 18 -10.15 6.98 4.37
C ALA A 18 -9.13 7.98 3.79
N GLY A 19 -7.89 7.92 4.30
CA GLY A 19 -6.82 8.81 3.85
C GLY A 19 -6.41 8.62 2.38
N LEU A 20 -6.48 7.40 1.86
CA LEU A 20 -6.23 7.14 0.44
C LEU A 20 -7.38 7.67 -0.44
N LEU A 21 -8.62 7.58 0.03
CA LEU A 21 -9.81 8.03 -0.72
C LEU A 21 -9.93 9.55 -0.76
N ASP A 22 -9.69 10.22 0.37
CA ASP A 22 -9.75 11.69 0.46
C ASP A 22 -8.46 12.39 -0.02
N GLY A 23 -7.40 11.62 -0.31
CA GLY A 23 -6.12 12.12 -0.79
C GLY A 23 -5.23 12.76 0.29
N SER A 24 -5.61 12.69 1.57
CA SER A 24 -4.78 13.13 2.70
C SER A 24 -3.57 12.23 2.94
N ILE A 25 -3.62 10.99 2.42
CA ILE A 25 -2.49 10.06 2.36
C ILE A 25 -2.22 9.73 0.89
N LYS A 26 -1.01 10.01 0.42
CA LYS A 26 -0.55 9.66 -0.92
C LYS A 26 0.61 8.69 -0.85
N VAL A 27 0.53 7.60 -1.61
CA VAL A 27 1.65 6.69 -1.84
C VAL A 27 2.41 7.18 -3.06
N VAL A 28 3.68 7.55 -2.88
CA VAL A 28 4.54 8.11 -3.92
C VAL A 28 5.89 7.40 -3.94
N ASP A 29 6.67 7.63 -5.00
CA ASP A 29 8.03 7.10 -5.17
C ASP A 29 8.12 5.58 -4.93
N VAL A 30 7.14 4.84 -5.48
CA VAL A 30 7.06 3.38 -5.29
C VAL A 30 8.14 2.68 -6.10
N GLN A 31 9.04 2.00 -5.43
CA GLN A 31 10.04 1.13 -6.04
C GLN A 31 9.68 -0.32 -5.76
N ARG A 32 9.71 -1.15 -6.80
CA ARG A 32 9.36 -2.57 -6.73
C ARG A 32 10.61 -3.38 -7.06
N GLY A 33 11.08 -4.14 -6.08
CA GLY A 33 12.05 -5.19 -6.28
C GLY A 33 11.37 -6.53 -6.59
N VAL A 34 12.15 -7.62 -6.57
CA VAL A 34 11.64 -8.96 -6.88
C VAL A 34 10.70 -9.47 -5.78
N GLN A 35 11.00 -9.16 -4.52
CA GLN A 35 10.23 -9.63 -3.36
C GLN A 35 9.92 -8.54 -2.35
N ASP A 36 10.24 -7.29 -2.70
CA ASP A 36 10.16 -6.14 -1.83
C ASP A 36 9.54 -4.94 -2.54
N VAL A 37 8.93 -4.08 -1.74
CA VAL A 37 8.36 -2.82 -2.17
C VAL A 37 8.80 -1.76 -1.18
N SER A 38 9.39 -0.68 -1.69
CA SER A 38 9.65 0.54 -0.94
C SER A 38 8.76 1.66 -1.48
N ALA A 39 8.29 2.54 -0.60
CA ALA A 39 7.48 3.69 -0.99
C ALA A 39 7.61 4.82 0.03
N ARG A 40 7.34 6.03 -0.42
CA ARG A 40 7.14 7.20 0.45
C ARG A 40 5.65 7.47 0.61
N ILE A 41 5.25 7.76 1.83
CA ILE A 41 3.90 8.16 2.19
C ILE A 41 3.92 9.65 2.50
N LYS A 42 3.25 10.44 1.65
CA LYS A 42 3.04 11.86 1.89
C LYS A 42 1.68 12.08 2.54
N GLY A 43 1.72 12.53 3.79
CA GLY A 43 0.58 13.14 4.46
C GLY A 43 0.47 14.63 4.12
N THR A 44 -0.46 15.32 4.78
CA THR A 44 -0.63 16.78 4.61
C THR A 44 0.59 17.58 5.11
N ARG A 45 1.26 17.09 6.17
CA ARG A 45 2.39 17.79 6.81
C ARG A 45 3.62 16.93 7.03
N ASP A 46 3.46 15.62 6.92
CA ASP A 46 4.47 14.65 7.29
C ASP A 46 4.76 13.72 6.13
N GLU A 47 5.98 13.17 6.12
CA GLU A 47 6.39 12.19 5.14
C GLU A 47 7.07 11.00 5.82
N TYR A 48 6.71 9.80 5.39
CA TYR A 48 7.21 8.56 5.97
C TYR A 48 7.70 7.59 4.90
N THR A 49 8.77 6.88 5.19
CA THR A 49 9.27 5.80 4.33
C THR A 49 8.71 4.48 4.84
N VAL A 50 8.22 3.66 3.91
CA VAL A 50 7.73 2.31 4.17
C VAL A 50 8.51 1.33 3.31
N TYR A 51 8.93 0.23 3.93
CA TYR A 51 9.57 -0.88 3.25
C TYR A 51 8.85 -2.18 3.63
N ILE A 52 8.45 -2.95 2.63
CA ILE A 52 7.76 -4.23 2.79
C ILE A 52 8.54 -5.27 2.01
N GLU A 53 9.15 -6.21 2.73
CA GLU A 53 9.82 -7.39 2.17
C GLU A 53 9.10 -8.64 2.66
N CYS A 54 9.09 -9.72 1.87
CA CYS A 54 8.51 -11.03 2.18
C CYS A 54 8.13 -11.32 3.65
N LYS A 55 9.04 -11.21 4.62
CA LYS A 55 8.74 -11.43 6.05
C LYS A 55 8.92 -10.21 6.94
N ARG A 56 9.44 -9.11 6.41
CA ARG A 56 9.85 -7.93 7.16
C ARG A 56 9.06 -6.72 6.70
N VAL A 57 8.69 -5.89 7.65
CA VAL A 57 8.10 -4.60 7.36
C VAL A 57 8.81 -3.55 8.19
N TYR A 58 8.93 -2.37 7.62
CA TYR A 58 9.46 -1.22 8.28
C TYR A 58 8.64 0.01 7.90
N CYS A 59 8.44 0.89 8.87
CA CYS A 59 7.94 2.24 8.62
C CYS A 59 8.72 3.22 9.49
N SER A 60 9.08 4.38 8.93
CA SER A 60 9.78 5.43 9.67
C SER A 60 8.88 6.23 10.63
N CYS A 61 7.59 5.89 10.76
CA CYS A 61 6.72 6.61 11.68
C CYS A 61 6.94 6.19 13.13
N ARG A 62 6.63 7.12 14.04
CA ARG A 62 6.77 6.93 15.48
C ARG A 62 6.02 5.71 16.00
N ASP A 63 4.80 5.45 15.51
CA ASP A 63 4.02 4.27 15.90
C ASP A 63 4.79 2.96 15.68
N PHE A 64 5.44 2.83 14.52
CA PHE A 64 6.21 1.64 14.21
C PHE A 64 7.51 1.60 15.02
N PHE A 65 8.22 2.74 15.08
CA PHE A 65 9.51 2.82 15.77
C PHE A 65 9.40 2.53 17.28
N GLU A 66 8.42 3.12 17.96
CA GLU A 66 8.28 2.99 19.42
C GLU A 66 7.48 1.76 19.84
N ARG A 67 6.50 1.33 19.03
CA ARG A 67 5.53 0.29 19.45
C ARG A 67 5.60 -0.98 18.61
N SER A 68 6.39 -1.01 17.53
CA SER A 68 6.51 -2.15 16.61
C SER A 68 5.16 -2.62 16.06
N VAL A 69 4.18 -1.71 15.94
CA VAL A 69 2.83 -2.01 15.43
C VAL A 69 2.73 -1.78 13.92
N TYR A 70 1.88 -2.57 13.25
CA TYR A 70 1.56 -2.36 11.85
C TYR A 70 0.70 -1.10 11.71
N CYS A 71 1.35 -0.01 11.29
CA CYS A 71 0.73 1.30 11.24
C CYS A 71 -0.12 1.50 9.96
N LYS A 72 -0.89 2.60 9.96
CA LYS A 72 -1.70 2.99 8.80
C LYS A 72 -0.87 3.16 7.52
N HIS A 73 0.39 3.59 7.61
CA HIS A 73 1.26 3.80 6.44
C HIS A 73 1.62 2.47 5.76
N ILE A 74 1.89 1.43 6.54
CA ILE A 74 2.11 0.07 6.04
C ILE A 74 0.84 -0.42 5.32
N ALA A 75 -0.32 -0.19 5.94
CA ALA A 75 -1.60 -0.55 5.34
C ALA A 75 -1.82 0.18 4.01
N SER A 76 -1.51 1.49 3.94
CA SER A 76 -1.65 2.29 2.72
C SER A 76 -0.79 1.76 1.57
N VAL A 77 0.48 1.40 1.82
CA VAL A 77 1.33 0.79 0.77
C VAL A 77 0.79 -0.58 0.36
N ALA A 78 0.42 -1.43 1.31
CA ALA A 78 -0.11 -2.75 1.00
C ALA A 78 -1.42 -2.69 0.20
N LEU A 79 -2.31 -1.73 0.49
CA LEU A 79 -3.53 -1.47 -0.26
C LEU A 79 -3.23 -0.93 -1.66
N HIS A 80 -2.33 0.05 -1.78
CA HIS A 80 -1.89 0.58 -3.06
C HIS A 80 -1.38 -0.52 -3.99
N GLU A 81 -0.51 -1.40 -3.48
CA GLU A 81 0.03 -2.51 -4.28
C GLU A 81 -1.04 -3.55 -4.66
N LEU A 82 -1.98 -3.85 -3.76
CA LEU A 82 -3.11 -4.72 -4.13
C LEU A 82 -3.99 -4.07 -5.21
N GLY A 83 -4.25 -2.77 -5.10
CA GLY A 83 -5.00 -2.00 -6.08
C GLY A 83 -4.30 -1.96 -7.45
N ALA A 84 -3.00 -1.73 -7.48
CA ALA A 84 -2.19 -1.74 -8.70
C ALA A 84 -2.25 -3.11 -9.40
N VAL A 85 -2.10 -4.20 -8.65
CA VAL A 85 -2.21 -5.57 -9.19
C VAL A 85 -3.63 -5.86 -9.69
N ALA A 86 -4.65 -5.43 -8.96
CA ALA A 86 -6.04 -5.61 -9.38
C ALA A 86 -6.35 -4.84 -10.68
N LYS A 87 -5.91 -3.58 -10.76
CA LYS A 87 -6.07 -2.74 -11.94
C LYS A 87 -5.40 -3.36 -13.18
N ALA A 88 -4.14 -3.76 -13.07
CA ALA A 88 -3.42 -4.41 -14.17
C ALA A 88 -4.09 -5.71 -14.65
N ARG A 89 -4.71 -6.46 -13.72
CA ARG A 89 -5.48 -7.66 -14.08
C ARG A 89 -6.78 -7.31 -14.82
N SER A 90 -7.48 -6.27 -14.40
CA SER A 90 -8.72 -5.82 -15.05
C SER A 90 -8.44 -5.30 -16.46
N GLU A 91 -7.44 -4.43 -16.62
CA GLU A 91 -7.04 -3.90 -17.93
C GLU A 91 -6.67 -5.03 -18.91
N ARG A 92 -5.95 -6.05 -18.42
CA ARG A 92 -5.62 -7.23 -19.23
C ARG A 92 -6.85 -8.02 -19.68
N ARG A 93 -7.91 -8.06 -18.87
CA ARG A 93 -9.17 -8.74 -19.23
C ARG A 93 -9.93 -7.95 -20.29
N GLU A 94 -10.01 -6.63 -20.14
CA GLU A 94 -10.65 -5.74 -21.12
C GLU A 94 -9.97 -5.84 -22.48
N LEU A 95 -8.63 -5.81 -22.52
CA LEU A 95 -7.87 -5.95 -23.76
C LEU A 95 -8.12 -7.30 -24.46
N LYS A 96 -8.20 -8.39 -23.69
CA LYS A 96 -8.55 -9.72 -24.23
C LYS A 96 -9.98 -9.77 -24.76
N GLY A 97 -10.92 -9.11 -24.10
CA GLY A 97 -12.31 -9.03 -24.55
C GLY A 97 -12.43 -8.32 -25.89
N LEU A 98 -11.71 -7.21 -26.06
CA LEU A 98 -11.65 -6.46 -27.32
C LEU A 98 -11.02 -7.28 -28.46
N LEU A 99 -9.93 -8.01 -28.19
CA LEU A 99 -9.27 -8.86 -29.18
C LEU A 99 -10.09 -10.08 -29.63
N LEU A 100 -11.05 -10.54 -28.83
CA LEU A 100 -11.95 -11.64 -29.16
C LEU A 100 -13.23 -11.19 -29.88
N GLN A 101 -13.43 -9.88 -30.04
CA GLN A 101 -14.56 -9.27 -30.75
C GLN A 101 -14.21 -8.81 -32.17
N LEU A 102 -12.96 -8.99 -32.60
CA LEU A 102 -12.44 -8.76 -33.95
C LEU A 102 -12.25 -10.10 -34.68
#